data_AF-A0A523G7P5-F1
#
_entry.id   AF-A0A523G7P5-F1
#
_cell.length_a   1.000
_cell.length_b   1.000
_cell.length_c   1.000
_cell.angle_alpha   90.00
_cell.angle_beta   90.00
_cell.angle_gamma   90.00
#
_symmetry.space_group_name_H-M   'P 1'
#
loop_
_entity.id
_entity.type
_entity.pdbx_description
1 polymer ?
#
loop_
_entity_poly.entity_id
_entity_poly.type
_entity_poly.pdbx_seq_one_letter_code
_entity_poly.pdbx_strand_id
1 'polypeptide(L)' 'EDAYEAVQRNAMLVWENGEDFQAALAADSNVAAHLDSAELDELFDLSYHTKHVDTIFERVFGES' A
#
# COMPACT_ATOMS: atom_id res chain seq x y z
N GLU A 1 2.47 -0.35 -19.63
CA GLU A 1 1.56 -1.46 -19.27
C GLU A 1 2.17 -2.35 -18.19
N ASP A 2 3.50 -2.50 -18.17
CA ASP A 2 4.28 -3.34 -17.25
C ASP A 2 3.94 -3.18 -15.76
N ALA A 3 3.79 -1.94 -15.27
CA ALA A 3 3.40 -1.69 -13.87
C ALA A 3 1.99 -2.23 -13.55
N TYR A 4 1.06 -2.14 -14.50
CA TYR A 4 -0.30 -2.63 -14.33
C TYR A 4 -0.34 -4.16 -14.32
N GLU A 5 0.42 -4.80 -15.22
CA GLU A 5 0.57 -6.25 -15.26
C GLU A 5 1.23 -6.79 -13.99
N ALA A 6 2.28 -6.12 -13.50
CA ALA A 6 2.96 -6.50 -12.26
C ALA A 6 2.00 -6.42 -11.06
N VAL A 7 1.24 -5.33 -10.92
CA VAL A 7 0.24 -5.18 -9.85
C VAL A 7 -0.85 -6.23 -9.95
N GLN A 8 -1.41 -6.46 -11.15
CA GLN A 8 -2.50 -7.41 -11.35
C GLN A 8 -2.08 -8.84 -11.03
N ARG A 9 -0.88 -9.25 -11.47
CA ARG A 9 -0.34 -10.58 -11.19
C ARG A 9 -0.18 -10.82 -9.70
N ASN A 10 0.42 -9.87 -8.98
CA ASN A 10 0.61 -10.01 -7.53
C ASN A 10 -0.71 -9.96 -6.76
N ALA A 11 -1.67 -9.14 -7.21
CA ALA A 11 -3.00 -9.08 -6.60
C ALA A 11 -3.77 -10.40 -6.76
N MET A 12 -3.65 -11.08 -7.90
CA MET A 12 -4.26 -12.40 -8.12
C MET A 12 -3.64 -13.48 -7.22
N LEU A 13 -2.31 -13.47 -7.07
CA LEU A 13 -1.60 -14.41 -6.18
C LEU A 13 -2.04 -14.28 -4.72
N VAL A 14 -2.15 -13.04 -4.23
CA VAL A 14 -2.66 -12.73 -2.90
C VAL A 14 -4.10 -13.20 -2.72
N TRP A 15 -4.95 -12.97 -3.72
CA TRP A 15 -6.35 -13.36 -3.66
C TRP A 15 -6.55 -14.87 -3.57
N GLU A 16 -5.74 -15.65 -4.31
CA GLU A 16 -5.84 -17.11 -4.35
C GLU A 16 -5.20 -17.78 -3.14
N ASN A 17 -4.07 -17.25 -2.65
CA ASN A 17 -3.26 -17.88 -1.61
C ASN A 17 -3.44 -17.27 -0.22
N GLY A 18 -4.11 -16.12 -0.10
CA GLY A 18 -4.28 -15.40 1.17
C GLY A 18 -2.97 -14.82 1.70
N GLU A 19 -2.02 -14.52 0.81
CA GLU A 19 -0.71 -13.96 1.16
C GLU A 19 -0.78 -12.44 1.38
N ASP A 20 0.26 -11.88 1.98
CA ASP A 20 0.38 -10.43 2.13
C ASP A 20 0.80 -9.76 0.80
N PHE A 21 0.13 -8.67 0.43
CA PHE A 21 0.34 -8.03 -0.87
C PHE A 21 1.66 -7.27 -0.96
N GLN A 22 2.11 -6.67 0.13
CA GLN A 22 3.42 -6.00 0.19
C GLN A 22 4.54 -7.05 0.06
N ALA A 23 4.42 -8.18 0.75
CA ALA A 23 5.37 -9.29 0.64
C ALA A 23 5.41 -9.88 -0.77
N ALA A 24 4.25 -10.04 -1.44
CA ALA A 24 4.18 -10.51 -2.82
C ALA A 24 4.90 -9.56 -3.80
N LEU A 25 4.68 -8.25 -3.65
CA LEU A 25 5.37 -7.24 -4.47
C LEU A 25 6.87 -7.18 -4.20
N ALA A 26 7.30 -7.29 -2.93
CA ALA A 26 8.72 -7.30 -2.57
C ALA A 26 9.47 -8.54 -3.11
N ALA A 27 8.77 -9.66 -3.27
CA ALA A 27 9.32 -10.89 -3.85
C ALA A 27 9.35 -10.87 -5.40
N ASP A 28 8.63 -9.95 -6.04
CA ASP A 28 8.58 -9.83 -7.49
C ASP A 28 9.82 -9.09 -8.02
N SER A 29 10.66 -9.81 -8.77
CA SER A 29 11.88 -9.24 -9.34
C SER A 29 11.65 -8.10 -10.34
N ASN A 30 10.46 -8.00 -10.93
CA ASN A 30 10.10 -6.87 -11.79
C ASN A 30 9.85 -5.61 -10.95
N VAL A 31 9.19 -5.76 -9.79
CA VAL A 31 8.93 -4.66 -8.86
C VAL A 31 10.21 -4.26 -8.12
N ALA A 32 10.96 -5.24 -7.61
CA ALA A 32 12.22 -5.02 -6.90
C ALA A 32 13.35 -4.43 -7.77
N ALA A 33 13.21 -4.47 -9.10
CA ALA A 33 14.12 -3.77 -10.01
C ALA A 33 13.87 -2.25 -10.06
N HIS A 34 12.71 -1.79 -9.58
CA HIS A 34 12.26 -0.41 -9.67
C HIS A 34 12.03 0.26 -8.31
N LEU A 35 11.67 -0.52 -7.30
CA LEU A 35 11.41 -0.04 -5.94
C LEU A 35 12.20 -0.89 -4.95
N ASP A 36 12.93 -0.24 -4.07
CA ASP A 36 13.54 -0.94 -2.94
C ASP A 36 12.50 -1.21 -1.83
N SER A 37 12.90 -2.01 -0.83
CA SER A 37 11.99 -2.38 0.25
C SER A 37 11.52 -1.18 1.06
N ALA A 38 12.33 -0.14 1.23
CA ALA A 38 11.94 1.04 2.00
C ALA A 38 10.91 1.90 1.24
N GLU A 39 11.08 2.03 -0.08
CA GLU A 39 10.11 2.70 -0.96
C GLU A 39 8.77 1.94 -1.01
N LEU A 40 8.81 0.61 -1.06
CA LEU A 40 7.61 -0.22 -0.96
C LEU A 40 6.94 -0.08 0.40
N ASP A 41 7.70 -0.08 1.49
CA ASP A 41 7.16 0.08 2.85
C ASP A 41 6.44 1.43 3.02
N GLU A 42 6.99 2.52 2.47
CA GLU A 42 6.36 3.85 2.50
C GLU A 42 5.03 3.88 1.73
N LEU A 43 4.95 3.19 0.58
CA LEU A 43 3.71 3.10 -0.22
C LEU A 43 2.58 2.35 0.50
N PHE A 44 2.92 1.45 1.42
CA PHE A 44 1.99 0.69 2.24
C PHE A 44 1.73 1.33 3.61
N ASP A 45 2.40 2.44 3.95
CA ASP A 45 2.18 3.14 5.21
C ASP A 45 0.85 3.92 5.20
N LEU A 46 -0.16 3.31 5.83
CA LEU A 46 -1.50 3.87 6.03
C LEU A 46 -1.52 5.12 6.93
N SER A 47 -0.43 5.44 7.62
CA SER A 47 -0.29 6.65 8.45
C SER A 47 -0.48 7.93 7.62
N TYR A 48 -0.09 7.90 6.34
CA TYR A 48 -0.33 9.01 5.41
C TYR A 48 -1.83 9.24 5.14
N HIS A 49 -2.64 8.17 5.16
CA HIS A 49 -4.07 8.23 4.85
C HIS A 49 -4.95 8.65 6.03
N THR A 50 -4.44 8.61 7.25
CA THR A 50 -5.17 9.03 8.46
C THR A 50 -4.80 10.43 8.96
N LYS A 51 -3.87 11.14 8.30
CA LYS A 51 -3.37 12.46 8.71
C LYS A 51 -4.41 13.57 8.89
N HIS A 52 -5.61 13.40 8.32
CA HIS A 52 -6.71 14.36 8.43
C HIS A 52 -7.85 13.87 9.33
N VAL A 53 -7.73 12.70 9.94
CA VAL A 53 -8.73 12.18 10.87
C VAL A 53 -8.93 13.17 12.01
N ASP A 54 -7.84 13.68 12.59
CA ASP A 54 -7.91 14.65 13.68
C ASP A 54 -8.57 15.97 13.22
N THR A 55 -8.27 16.44 12.00
CA THR A 55 -8.91 17.64 11.43
C THR A 55 -10.43 17.47 11.27
N ILE A 56 -10.88 16.27 10.89
CA ILE A 56 -12.31 15.97 10.75
C ILE A 56 -12.97 15.86 12.13
N PHE A 57 -12.31 15.21 13.09
CA PHE A 57 -12.83 15.07 14.46
C PHE A 57 -12.92 16.43 15.17
N GLU A 58 -11.92 17.29 15.03
CA GLU A 58 -11.96 18.65 15.60
C GLU A 58 -13.07 19.49 14.98
N ARG A 59 -13.32 19.35 13.68
CA ARG A 59 -14.45 20.04 13.02
C ARG A 59 -15.83 19.57 13.52
N VAL A 60 -15.97 18.30 13.88
CA VAL A 60 -17.28 17.72 14.27
C VAL A 60 -17.53 17.83 15.78
N PHE A 61 -16.48 17.79 16.60
CA PHE A 61 -16.58 17.69 18.07
C PHE A 61 -15.84 18.79 18.84
N GLY A 62 -15.14 19.72 18.16
CA GLY A 62 -14.25 20.71 18.77
C GLY A 62 -14.91 21.96 19.36
N GLU A 63 -16.24 22.09 19.30
CA GLU A 63 -16.96 23.16 20.01
C GLU A 63 -17.80 22.57 21.15
N SER A 64 -17.34 22.78 22.39
CA SER A 64 -18.11 22.76 23.63
C SER A 64 -17.59 23.85 24.56
#